data_AF-A0A9N9FJP1-F1
#
_entry.id   AF-A0A9N9FJP1-F1
#
_cell.length_a   1.000
_cell.length_b   1.000
_cell.length_c   1.000
_cell.angle_alpha   90.00
_cell.angle_beta   90.00
_cell.angle_gamma   90.00
#
_symmetry.space_group_name_H-M   'P 1'
#
loop_
_entity.id
_entity.type
_entity.pdbx_description
1 polymer ?
#
loop_
_entity_poly.entity_id
_entity_poly.type
_entity_poly.pdbx_seq_one_letter_code
_entity_poly.pdbx_strand_id
1 'polypeptide(L)'
;MSNSEKKQVNSQQQEEHHFLNEESLNEDSSNAKPTTSKDITTNASPEEKSSTSKKSKKKKKPKASTSNNQNNMNNNMTKDELDEIVEGILNEPNPSNVSSNNSNTTLQTCPIKNCKQRLTLTSITCQFCNMRYCLAHRLPESHSEKCAEKTRQSAHSSFRNDSIRLITEERRNPGIINTKGFNAEKSKEELRKRYKEKLERTKQQERGGGRGKG
;
A
#
# COMPACT_ATOMS: atom_id res chain seq x y z
N MET A 1 -57.59 -3.88 -9.53
CA MET A 1 -56.35 -4.59 -9.15
C MET A 1 -55.68 -3.79 -8.05
N SER A 2 -55.46 -4.43 -6.90
CA SER A 2 -55.41 -3.82 -5.58
C SER A 2 -53.99 -3.44 -5.15
N ASN A 3 -53.86 -2.37 -4.36
CA ASN A 3 -52.60 -1.74 -3.88
C ASN A 3 -51.76 -2.59 -2.89
N SER A 4 -51.92 -3.92 -2.89
CA SER A 4 -51.35 -4.80 -1.85
C SER A 4 -50.04 -5.48 -2.25
N GLU A 5 -49.63 -5.46 -3.52
CA GLU A 5 -48.44 -6.21 -3.99
C GLU A 5 -47.13 -5.40 -4.05
N LYS A 6 -47.15 -4.08 -3.78
CA LYS A 6 -45.92 -3.25 -3.86
C LYS A 6 -45.05 -3.23 -2.60
N LYS A 7 -45.40 -3.95 -1.52
CA LYS A 7 -44.65 -3.91 -0.26
C LYS A 7 -43.66 -5.06 -0.03
N GLN A 8 -43.62 -6.08 -0.90
CA GLN A 8 -42.77 -7.26 -0.66
C GLN A 8 -41.37 -7.22 -1.30
N VAL A 9 -41.07 -6.26 -2.18
CA VAL A 9 -39.75 -6.21 -2.86
C VAL A 9 -38.72 -5.36 -2.08
N ASN A 10 -39.13 -4.59 -1.07
CA ASN A 10 -38.23 -3.67 -0.36
C ASN A 10 -37.61 -4.22 0.93
N SER A 11 -37.92 -5.47 1.31
CA SER A 11 -37.38 -6.08 2.54
C SER A 11 -36.12 -6.92 2.31
N GLN A 12 -35.78 -7.25 1.07
CA GLN A 12 -34.60 -8.09 0.76
C GLN A 12 -33.30 -7.30 0.51
N GLN A 13 -33.35 -5.97 0.43
CA GLN A 13 -32.14 -5.14 0.22
C GLN A 13 -31.53 -4.57 1.50
N GLN A 14 -32.14 -4.78 2.67
CA GLN A 14 -31.61 -4.26 3.94
C GLN A 14 -30.75 -5.26 4.73
N GLU A 15 -30.69 -6.55 4.36
CA GLU A 15 -29.88 -7.55 5.07
C GLU A 15 -28.44 -7.67 4.54
N GLU A 16 -28.11 -7.18 3.34
CA GLU A 16 -26.74 -7.27 2.81
C GLU A 16 -25.78 -6.17 3.33
N HIS A 17 -26.27 -5.17 4.07
CA HIS A 17 -25.44 -4.06 4.56
C HIS A 17 -24.96 -4.21 6.02
N HIS A 18 -25.29 -5.32 6.71
CA HIS A 18 -24.94 -5.53 8.12
C HIS A 18 -23.81 -6.56 8.35
N PHE A 19 -23.06 -6.99 7.32
CA PHE A 19 -22.01 -8.01 7.47
C PHE A 19 -20.57 -7.47 7.47
N LEU A 20 -20.36 -6.16 7.55
CA LEU A 20 -19.00 -5.57 7.55
C LEU A 20 -18.64 -4.76 8.79
N ASN A 21 -19.43 -4.81 9.85
CA ASN A 21 -19.13 -4.12 11.10
C ASN A 21 -19.46 -5.03 12.28
N GLU A 22 -18.49 -5.87 12.67
CA GLU A 22 -18.25 -6.37 14.05
C GLU A 22 -17.34 -7.61 13.99
N GLU A 23 -16.05 -7.38 13.80
CA GLU A 23 -15.03 -8.33 14.30
C GLU A 23 -13.78 -7.54 14.69
N SER A 24 -13.96 -6.62 15.64
CA SER A 24 -12.89 -6.21 16.54
C SER A 24 -12.59 -7.39 17.46
N LEU A 25 -11.85 -8.38 16.95
CA LEU A 25 -11.25 -9.41 17.78
C LEU A 25 -10.17 -8.75 18.65
N ASN A 26 -10.51 -8.59 19.92
CA ASN A 26 -9.54 -8.47 21.01
C ASN A 26 -8.68 -9.74 21.00
N GLU A 27 -7.51 -9.69 20.37
CA GLU A 27 -6.49 -10.71 20.57
C GLU A 27 -5.62 -10.29 21.77
N ASP A 28 -6.12 -10.57 22.97
CA ASP A 28 -5.30 -10.84 24.16
C ASP A 28 -4.51 -12.14 23.91
N SER A 29 -3.46 -12.08 23.07
CA SER A 29 -2.50 -13.18 22.94
C SER A 29 -1.38 -13.02 23.97
N SER A 30 -1.68 -13.51 25.17
CA SER A 30 -0.68 -13.86 26.15
C SER A 30 0.04 -15.17 25.72
N ASN A 31 1.37 -15.09 25.68
CA ASN A 31 2.29 -16.16 26.07
C ASN A 31 2.22 -17.50 25.31
N ALA A 32 2.71 -17.53 24.06
CA ALA A 32 3.22 -18.76 23.45
C ALA A 32 4.75 -18.84 23.64
N LYS A 33 5.16 -19.63 24.63
CA LYS A 33 6.56 -20.08 24.82
C LYS A 33 7.05 -20.81 23.55
N PRO A 34 8.26 -20.54 23.05
CA PRO A 34 8.85 -21.35 21.99
C PRO A 34 9.25 -22.71 22.56
N THR A 35 8.55 -23.77 22.15
CA THR A 35 8.95 -25.15 22.42
C THR A 35 10.06 -25.57 21.47
N THR A 36 11.18 -25.98 22.06
CA THR A 36 12.31 -26.61 21.42
C THR A 36 12.01 -28.08 21.10
N SER A 37 11.98 -28.43 19.82
CA SER A 37 11.98 -29.82 19.32
C SER A 37 12.86 -29.85 18.08
N LYS A 38 14.11 -30.31 18.16
CA LYS A 38 14.58 -31.70 17.91
C LYS A 38 14.25 -32.22 16.51
N ASP A 39 15.31 -32.31 15.72
CA ASP A 39 15.63 -33.33 14.71
C ASP A 39 14.51 -33.86 13.81
N ILE A 40 14.47 -33.36 12.57
CA ILE A 40 13.97 -34.14 11.43
C ILE A 40 15.07 -34.15 10.36
N THR A 41 15.82 -35.25 10.39
CA THR A 41 16.61 -35.74 9.26
C THR A 41 15.70 -36.66 8.45
N THR A 42 15.42 -36.35 7.18
CA THR A 42 15.20 -37.37 6.14
C THR A 42 15.32 -36.78 4.74
N ASN A 43 16.21 -37.42 3.99
CA ASN A 43 16.48 -37.30 2.57
C ASN A 43 15.23 -37.42 1.68
N ALA A 44 15.20 -36.72 0.54
CA ALA A 44 15.03 -37.34 -0.79
C ALA A 44 14.95 -36.27 -1.89
N SER A 45 15.96 -36.32 -2.76
CA SER A 45 15.97 -35.74 -4.10
C SER A 45 14.93 -36.41 -4.99
N PRO A 46 14.30 -35.67 -5.93
CA PRO A 46 13.97 -36.24 -7.22
C PRO A 46 14.71 -35.48 -8.32
N GLU A 47 15.61 -36.21 -8.99
CA GLU A 47 16.00 -35.91 -10.36
C GLU A 47 14.77 -36.09 -11.25
N GLU A 48 14.37 -35.06 -12.00
CA GLU A 48 13.65 -35.28 -13.26
C GLU A 48 14.33 -34.53 -14.39
N LYS A 49 15.01 -35.33 -15.22
CA LYS A 49 15.37 -34.99 -16.59
C LYS A 49 14.15 -35.25 -17.47
N SER A 50 13.64 -34.23 -18.16
CA SER A 50 13.00 -34.47 -19.46
C SER A 50 13.15 -33.27 -20.38
N SER A 51 14.07 -33.44 -21.31
CA SER A 51 14.18 -32.73 -22.58
C SER A 51 12.89 -32.83 -23.41
N THR A 52 12.45 -31.75 -24.04
CA THR A 52 12.18 -31.74 -25.49
C THR A 52 12.05 -30.31 -26.00
N SER A 53 12.83 -30.03 -27.03
CA SER A 53 12.84 -28.81 -27.82
C SER A 53 11.61 -28.76 -28.76
N LYS A 54 11.11 -27.55 -29.07
CA LYS A 54 10.88 -27.06 -30.45
C LYS A 54 10.13 -25.70 -30.51
N LYS A 55 10.80 -24.77 -31.22
CA LYS A 55 10.27 -24.00 -32.36
C LYS A 55 9.37 -22.77 -32.10
N SER A 56 10.06 -21.62 -32.01
CA SER A 56 9.83 -20.37 -32.76
C SER A 56 8.42 -20.04 -33.30
N LYS A 57 7.88 -18.91 -32.82
CA LYS A 57 7.08 -17.98 -33.65
C LYS A 57 7.22 -16.52 -33.17
N LYS A 58 8.02 -15.80 -33.94
CA LYS A 58 8.11 -14.33 -34.08
C LYS A 58 6.73 -13.75 -34.42
N LYS A 59 6.18 -12.81 -33.63
CA LYS A 59 5.29 -11.73 -34.13
C LYS A 59 4.98 -10.64 -33.10
N LYS A 60 5.28 -9.41 -33.54
CA LYS A 60 4.64 -8.11 -33.29
C LYS A 60 4.71 -7.48 -31.88
N LYS A 61 5.69 -6.56 -31.76
CA LYS A 61 5.63 -5.36 -30.91
C LYS A 61 4.43 -4.48 -31.32
N PRO A 62 3.53 -4.08 -30.41
CA PRO A 62 2.77 -2.84 -30.54
C PRO A 62 3.58 -1.65 -30.01
N LYS A 63 3.33 -0.52 -30.66
CA LYS A 63 4.07 0.74 -30.62
C LYS A 63 3.94 1.45 -29.28
N ALA A 64 4.98 2.20 -28.96
CA ALA A 64 4.98 3.24 -27.94
C ALA A 64 3.81 4.21 -28.16
N SER A 65 3.03 4.44 -27.11
CA SER A 65 2.21 5.64 -26.96
C SER A 65 2.85 6.50 -25.88
N THR A 66 3.70 7.42 -26.33
CA THR A 66 4.15 8.60 -25.59
C THR A 66 2.92 9.37 -25.14
N SER A 67 2.52 9.22 -23.88
CA SER A 67 1.55 10.12 -23.27
C SER A 67 2.33 11.31 -22.72
N ASN A 68 2.47 12.34 -23.55
CA ASN A 68 2.81 13.69 -23.14
C ASN A 68 1.77 14.12 -22.10
N ASN A 69 2.16 14.18 -20.82
CA ASN A 69 1.39 14.89 -19.82
C ASN A 69 2.18 16.15 -19.45
N GLN A 70 2.05 17.16 -20.31
CA GLN A 70 2.43 18.53 -20.01
C GLN A 70 1.46 19.06 -18.95
N ASN A 71 1.79 18.88 -17.69
CA ASN A 71 1.24 19.74 -16.64
C ASN A 71 1.93 21.09 -16.75
N ASN A 72 1.33 21.91 -17.62
CA ASN A 72 1.56 23.33 -17.77
C ASN A 72 1.16 24.04 -16.47
N MET A 73 2.10 24.24 -15.55
CA MET A 73 1.95 25.22 -14.48
C MET A 73 2.38 26.57 -15.04
N ASN A 74 1.39 27.37 -15.42
CA ASN A 74 1.57 28.79 -15.70
C ASN A 74 2.04 29.48 -14.42
N ASN A 75 3.36 29.55 -14.22
CA ASN A 75 3.98 30.41 -13.20
C ASN A 75 4.30 31.76 -13.86
N ASN A 76 3.27 32.59 -14.03
CA ASN A 76 3.45 34.02 -14.22
C ASN A 76 3.33 34.69 -12.85
N MET A 77 4.29 34.43 -11.97
CA MET A 77 4.50 35.31 -10.81
C MET A 77 5.13 36.60 -11.33
N THR A 78 4.54 37.74 -10.96
CA THR A 78 5.11 39.04 -11.28
C THR A 78 6.40 39.23 -10.48
N LYS A 79 7.33 40.02 -11.02
CA LYS A 79 8.62 40.27 -10.36
C LYS A 79 8.44 40.89 -8.97
N ASP A 80 7.37 41.66 -8.79
CA ASP A 80 7.03 42.33 -7.54
C ASP A 80 6.58 41.33 -6.43
N GLU A 81 5.90 40.22 -6.78
CA GLU A 81 5.58 39.14 -5.82
C GLU A 81 6.83 38.36 -5.40
N LEU A 82 7.81 38.23 -6.29
CA LEU A 82 9.07 37.56 -5.98
C LEU A 82 9.90 38.35 -4.97
N ASP A 83 9.96 39.68 -5.13
CA ASP A 83 10.68 40.54 -4.21
C ASP A 83 10.00 40.59 -2.82
N GLU A 84 8.65 40.57 -2.75
CA GLU A 84 7.91 40.51 -1.48
C GLU A 84 8.13 39.20 -0.71
N ILE A 85 8.20 38.06 -1.40
CA ILE A 85 8.50 36.77 -0.77
C ILE A 85 9.95 36.71 -0.27
N VAL A 86 10.90 37.26 -1.03
CA VAL A 86 12.32 37.32 -0.62
C VAL A 86 12.49 38.20 0.60
N GLU A 87 11.78 39.33 0.67
CA GLU A 87 11.82 40.25 1.80
C GLU A 87 11.15 39.67 3.06
N GLY A 88 10.10 38.86 2.91
CA GLY A 88 9.49 38.10 4.01
C GLY A 88 10.42 37.04 4.62
N ILE A 89 11.23 36.35 3.80
CA ILE A 89 12.20 35.34 4.28
C ILE A 89 13.37 36.00 5.03
N LEU A 90 13.78 37.21 4.62
CA LEU A 90 14.92 37.91 5.23
C LEU A 90 14.57 38.62 6.54
N ASN A 91 13.28 38.93 6.77
CA ASN A 91 12.84 39.75 7.90
C ASN A 91 12.15 38.97 9.04
N GLU A 92 12.02 37.64 8.99
CA GLU A 92 11.48 36.88 10.12
C GLU A 92 12.53 36.61 11.23
N PRO A 93 12.27 37.02 12.49
CA PRO A 93 13.14 36.74 13.62
C PRO A 93 13.08 35.26 14.03
N ASN A 94 14.17 34.54 13.76
CA ASN A 94 14.62 33.29 14.38
C ASN A 94 13.56 32.19 14.63
N PRO A 95 13.43 31.20 13.72
CA PRO A 95 12.78 29.92 14.03
C PRO A 95 13.71 29.05 14.90
N SER A 96 13.91 29.43 16.16
CA SER A 96 14.67 28.64 17.15
C SER A 96 13.92 27.40 17.65
N ASN A 97 12.77 27.03 17.04
CA ASN A 97 12.02 25.83 17.41
C ASN A 97 11.43 25.04 16.22
N VAL A 98 11.99 25.18 15.01
CA VAL A 98 11.72 24.21 13.95
C VAL A 98 12.61 23.00 14.20
N SER A 99 12.00 21.99 14.81
CA SER A 99 12.58 20.69 15.12
C SER A 99 13.29 20.06 13.91
N SER A 100 14.61 20.28 13.86
CA SER A 100 15.66 19.31 13.51
C SER A 100 15.35 18.28 12.43
N ASN A 101 15.13 18.73 11.19
CA ASN A 101 15.18 17.86 10.00
C ASN A 101 15.88 18.54 8.82
N ASN A 102 17.05 19.16 9.02
CA ASN A 102 18.01 19.47 7.95
C ASN A 102 19.36 19.83 8.57
N SER A 103 20.33 18.92 8.53
CA SER A 103 21.37 18.87 7.50
C SER A 103 22.45 19.95 7.67
N ASN A 104 23.27 19.82 8.71
CA ASN A 104 24.66 20.29 8.68
C ASN A 104 25.54 19.34 9.51
N THR A 105 26.31 18.53 8.79
CA THR A 105 27.73 18.19 9.07
C THR A 105 28.15 17.74 10.46
N THR A 106 27.33 16.94 11.14
CA THR A 106 27.83 15.91 12.05
C THR A 106 27.44 14.55 11.47
N LEU A 107 28.42 13.69 11.18
CA LEU A 107 28.15 12.35 10.65
C LEU A 107 27.33 11.58 11.68
N GLN A 108 26.01 11.57 11.46
CA GLN A 108 25.05 10.90 12.31
C GLN A 108 25.45 9.44 12.43
N THR A 109 25.67 8.96 13.65
CA THR A 109 25.96 7.55 13.91
C THR A 109 24.64 6.77 13.99
N CYS A 110 24.71 5.47 13.75
CA CYS A 110 23.57 4.59 13.98
C CYS A 110 23.04 4.76 15.43
N PRO A 111 21.73 4.90 15.64
CA PRO A 111 21.15 5.19 16.95
C PRO A 111 21.10 3.99 17.91
N ILE A 112 21.62 2.82 17.50
CA ILE A 112 21.70 1.63 18.37
C ILE A 112 22.85 1.79 19.36
N LYS A 113 22.59 1.50 20.65
CA LYS A 113 23.51 1.71 21.79
C LYS A 113 24.91 1.11 21.61
N ASN A 114 25.04 0.04 20.81
CA ASN A 114 26.31 -0.65 20.55
C ASN A 114 26.83 -0.48 19.10
N CYS A 115 26.19 0.36 18.29
CA CYS A 115 26.58 0.57 16.90
C CYS A 115 27.20 1.95 16.71
N LYS A 116 28.52 2.00 16.50
CA LYS A 116 29.25 3.24 16.21
C LYS A 116 29.41 3.51 14.72
N GLN A 117 28.69 2.78 13.86
CA GLN A 117 28.80 2.93 12.42
C GLN A 117 28.23 4.28 11.99
N ARG A 118 29.03 5.05 11.22
CA ARG A 118 28.59 6.33 10.65
C ARG A 118 27.55 6.07 9.57
N LEU A 119 26.45 6.80 9.62
CA LEU A 119 25.41 6.75 8.59
C LEU A 119 25.96 7.44 7.34
N THR A 120 26.12 6.66 6.29
CA THR A 120 26.48 7.15 4.95
C THR A 120 25.21 7.52 4.16
N LEU A 121 25.39 7.98 2.93
CA LEU A 121 24.31 8.18 1.95
C LEU A 121 23.47 6.90 1.72
N THR A 122 24.02 5.71 2.00
CA THR A 122 23.35 4.42 1.87
C THR A 122 22.58 3.98 3.12
N SER A 123 22.39 4.86 4.10
CA SER A 123 21.55 4.57 5.27
C SER A 123 20.07 4.47 4.87
N ILE A 124 19.33 3.61 5.57
CA ILE A 124 17.91 3.35 5.28
C ILE A 124 17.06 3.88 6.44
N THR A 125 15.97 4.56 6.09
CA THR A 125 14.97 5.01 7.06
C THR A 125 13.98 3.87 7.32
N CYS A 126 13.78 3.53 8.59
CA CYS A 126 12.77 2.55 8.98
C CYS A 126 11.36 3.13 8.77
N GLN A 127 10.47 2.40 8.10
CA GLN A 127 9.10 2.85 7.80
C GLN A 127 8.21 2.95 9.04
N PHE A 128 8.59 2.31 10.16
CA PHE A 128 7.76 2.22 11.36
C PHE A 128 8.10 3.25 12.44
N CYS A 129 9.37 3.59 12.59
CA CYS A 129 9.86 4.57 13.57
C CYS A 129 10.49 5.81 12.94
N ASN A 130 10.62 5.86 11.60
CA ASN A 130 11.18 6.98 10.83
C ASN A 130 12.62 7.38 11.20
N MET A 131 13.36 6.50 11.88
CA MET A 131 14.78 6.71 12.19
C MET A 131 15.68 6.10 11.11
N ARG A 132 16.85 6.71 10.90
CA ARG A 132 17.88 6.22 9.95
C ARG A 132 18.83 5.26 10.63
N TYR A 133 19.08 4.12 10.00
CA TYR A 133 19.97 3.08 10.50
C TYR A 133 21.06 2.74 9.48
N CYS A 134 22.17 2.17 9.98
CA CYS A 134 23.21 1.63 9.12
C CYS A 134 22.72 0.34 8.42
N LEU A 135 23.47 -0.13 7.43
CA LEU A 135 23.09 -1.32 6.66
C LEU A 135 22.99 -2.61 7.49
N ALA A 136 23.74 -2.71 8.59
CA ALA A 136 23.66 -3.84 9.52
C ALA A 136 22.36 -3.83 10.33
N HIS A 137 21.83 -2.64 10.63
CA HIS A 137 20.66 -2.45 11.49
C HIS A 137 19.42 -1.96 10.73
N ARG A 138 19.41 -2.12 9.40
CA ARG A 138 18.31 -1.68 8.53
C ARG A 138 17.02 -2.47 8.73
N LEU A 139 17.12 -3.69 9.27
CA LEU A 139 15.96 -4.57 9.45
C LEU A 139 15.19 -4.17 10.73
N PRO A 140 13.85 -4.19 10.71
CA PRO A 140 13.03 -3.92 11.89
C PRO A 140 13.42 -4.73 13.12
N GLU A 141 13.74 -6.02 12.93
CA GLU A 141 14.15 -6.94 14.00
C GLU A 141 15.47 -6.57 14.66
N SER A 142 16.35 -5.88 13.93
CA SER A 142 17.70 -5.56 14.40
C SER A 142 17.81 -4.29 15.24
N HIS A 143 16.76 -3.45 15.29
CA HIS A 143 16.80 -2.19 16.02
C HIS A 143 15.70 -1.97 17.05
N SER A 144 14.55 -2.62 16.92
CA SER A 144 13.47 -2.49 17.91
C SER A 144 12.47 -3.63 17.80
N GLU A 145 12.16 -4.28 18.92
CA GLU A 145 11.09 -5.27 19.01
C GLU A 145 9.73 -4.70 18.57
N LYS A 146 9.46 -3.41 18.86
CA LYS A 146 8.23 -2.74 18.40
C LYS A 146 8.16 -2.63 16.87
N CYS A 147 9.29 -2.42 16.21
CA CYS A 147 9.32 -2.37 14.73
C CYS A 147 9.21 -3.77 14.13
N ALA A 148 9.82 -4.77 14.76
CA ALA A 148 9.64 -6.18 14.40
C ALA A 148 8.16 -6.58 14.45
N GLU A 149 7.49 -6.25 15.54
CA GLU A 149 6.07 -6.57 15.75
C GLU A 149 5.18 -5.89 14.71
N LYS A 150 5.39 -4.59 14.45
CA LYS A 150 4.67 -3.86 13.39
C LYS A 150 4.90 -4.48 12.00
N THR A 151 6.10 -4.99 11.73
CA THR A 151 6.41 -5.68 10.46
C THR A 151 5.60 -6.97 10.35
N ARG A 152 5.55 -7.77 11.42
CA ARG A 152 4.76 -9.02 11.47
C ARG A 152 3.28 -8.73 11.32
N GLN A 153 2.75 -7.74 12.03
CA GLN A 153 1.34 -7.32 11.93
C GLN A 153 1.00 -6.81 10.52
N SER A 154 1.91 -6.08 9.88
CA SER A 154 1.73 -5.62 8.49
C SER A 154 1.71 -6.80 7.50
N ALA A 155 2.62 -7.76 7.64
CA ALA A 155 2.63 -8.98 6.83
C ALA A 155 1.36 -9.82 7.05
N HIS A 156 0.93 -9.94 8.31
CA HIS A 156 -0.27 -10.72 8.65
C HIS A 156 -1.56 -10.08 8.13
N SER A 157 -1.71 -8.75 8.28
CA SER A 157 -2.88 -8.03 7.76
C SER A 157 -2.93 -8.04 6.23
N SER A 158 -1.78 -7.92 5.54
CA SER A 158 -1.75 -8.09 4.08
C SER A 158 -2.15 -9.50 3.65
N PHE A 159 -1.64 -10.54 4.31
CA PHE A 159 -2.04 -11.92 4.04
C PHE A 159 -3.55 -12.15 4.28
N ARG A 160 -4.11 -11.67 5.40
CA ARG A 160 -5.56 -11.77 5.67
C ARG A 160 -6.39 -11.06 4.59
N ASN A 161 -5.99 -9.85 4.21
CA ASN A 161 -6.70 -9.10 3.17
C ASN A 161 -6.63 -9.79 1.81
N ASP A 162 -5.48 -10.36 1.46
CA ASP A 162 -5.29 -11.08 0.20
C ASP A 162 -6.06 -12.41 0.19
N SER A 163 -6.09 -13.15 1.30
CA SER A 163 -6.88 -14.39 1.40
C SER A 163 -8.38 -14.12 1.32
N ILE A 164 -8.89 -13.11 2.03
CA ILE A 164 -10.31 -12.70 1.95
C ILE A 164 -10.70 -12.36 0.51
N ARG A 165 -9.81 -11.66 -0.23
CA ARG A 165 -10.07 -11.32 -1.63
C ARG A 165 -10.17 -12.55 -2.52
N LEU A 166 -9.23 -13.48 -2.39
CA LEU A 166 -9.26 -14.73 -3.17
C LEU A 166 -10.53 -15.54 -2.89
N ILE A 167 -10.91 -15.68 -1.62
CA ILE A 167 -12.15 -16.38 -1.23
C ILE A 167 -13.38 -15.66 -1.81
N THR A 168 -13.41 -14.33 -1.75
CA THR A 168 -14.54 -13.54 -2.27
C THR A 168 -14.65 -13.65 -3.79
N GLU A 169 -13.53 -13.67 -4.50
CA GLU A 169 -13.48 -13.81 -5.95
C GLU A 169 -13.95 -15.21 -6.38
N GLU A 170 -13.50 -16.25 -5.67
CA GLU A 170 -13.94 -17.64 -5.90
C GLU A 170 -15.43 -17.83 -5.61
N ARG A 171 -15.97 -17.19 -4.55
CA ARG A 171 -17.40 -17.22 -4.25
C ARG A 171 -18.25 -16.55 -5.35
N ARG A 172 -17.74 -15.47 -5.96
CA ARG A 172 -18.44 -14.78 -7.04
C ARG A 172 -18.38 -15.56 -8.35
N ASN A 173 -17.24 -16.17 -8.65
CA ASN A 173 -17.01 -16.89 -9.89
C ASN A 173 -16.28 -18.20 -9.60
N PRO A 174 -17.01 -19.27 -9.23
CA PRO A 174 -16.40 -20.53 -8.88
C PRO A 174 -15.58 -21.09 -10.06
N GLY A 175 -14.37 -21.53 -9.76
CA GLY A 175 -13.43 -22.12 -10.72
C GLY A 175 -12.50 -21.12 -11.40
N ILE A 176 -12.64 -19.80 -11.20
CA ILE A 176 -11.73 -18.81 -11.81
C ILE A 176 -10.30 -18.97 -11.29
N ILE A 177 -10.12 -19.18 -9.98
CA ILE A 177 -8.78 -19.28 -9.39
C ILE A 177 -7.98 -20.49 -9.91
N ASN A 178 -8.67 -21.53 -10.38
CA ASN A 178 -8.07 -22.75 -10.91
C ASN A 178 -7.76 -22.66 -12.41
N THR A 179 -8.21 -21.61 -13.11
CA THR A 179 -7.88 -21.42 -14.52
C THR A 179 -6.45 -20.91 -14.69
N LYS A 180 -5.71 -21.46 -15.66
CA LYS A 180 -4.32 -21.10 -15.98
C LYS A 180 -4.11 -19.62 -16.37
N GLY A 181 -5.19 -18.83 -16.46
CA GLY A 181 -5.17 -17.41 -16.82
C GLY A 181 -5.43 -16.45 -15.66
N PHE A 182 -5.67 -16.94 -14.44
CA PHE A 182 -5.89 -16.06 -13.30
C PHE A 182 -4.60 -15.29 -12.95
N ASN A 183 -4.68 -13.96 -12.96
CA ASN A 183 -3.58 -13.08 -12.61
C ASN A 183 -4.04 -12.12 -11.50
N ALA A 184 -3.57 -12.36 -10.28
CA ALA A 184 -3.93 -11.56 -9.11
C ALA A 184 -3.60 -10.06 -9.26
N GLU A 185 -2.53 -9.73 -9.98
CA GLU A 185 -2.13 -8.35 -10.26
C GLU A 185 -3.19 -7.63 -11.12
N LYS A 186 -3.72 -8.34 -12.12
CA LYS A 186 -4.76 -7.80 -13.02
C LYS A 186 -6.08 -7.59 -12.30
N SER A 187 -6.48 -8.54 -11.43
CA SER A 187 -7.67 -8.40 -10.58
C SER A 187 -7.55 -7.19 -9.64
N LYS A 188 -6.36 -6.99 -9.04
CA LYS A 188 -6.05 -5.83 -8.19
C LYS A 188 -6.09 -4.50 -8.95
N GLU A 189 -5.58 -4.47 -10.18
CA GLU A 189 -5.61 -3.28 -11.03
C GLU A 189 -7.04 -2.89 -11.45
N GLU A 190 -7.87 -3.87 -11.82
CA GLU A 190 -9.27 -3.63 -12.16
C GLU A 190 -10.06 -3.07 -10.96
N LEU A 191 -9.81 -3.60 -9.75
CA LEU A 191 -10.42 -3.08 -8.53
C LEU A 191 -10.02 -1.62 -8.26
N ARG A 192 -8.74 -1.29 -8.43
CA ARG A 192 -8.23 0.09 -8.30
C ARG A 192 -8.90 1.02 -9.31
N LYS A 193 -9.10 0.56 -10.55
CA LYS A 193 -9.78 1.33 -11.60
C LYS A 193 -11.23 1.63 -11.22
N ARG A 194 -11.99 0.62 -10.78
CA ARG A 194 -13.39 0.80 -10.34
C ARG A 194 -13.51 1.77 -9.15
N TYR A 195 -12.58 1.69 -8.21
CA TYR A 195 -12.56 2.60 -7.06
C TYR A 195 -12.27 4.05 -7.49
N LYS A 196 -11.29 4.26 -8.38
CA LYS A 196 -10.97 5.57 -8.94
C LYS A 196 -12.15 6.17 -9.71
N GLU A 197 -12.82 5.37 -10.53
CA GLU A 197 -14.01 5.81 -11.28
C GLU A 197 -15.15 6.22 -10.34
N LYS A 198 -15.35 5.49 -9.24
CA LYS A 198 -16.35 5.84 -8.22
C LYS A 198 -16.06 7.19 -7.56
N LEU A 199 -14.79 7.44 -7.18
CA LEU A 199 -14.38 8.74 -6.63
C LEU A 199 -14.58 9.88 -7.63
N GLU A 200 -14.24 9.66 -8.90
CA GLU A 200 -14.42 10.67 -9.95
C GLU A 200 -15.90 10.98 -10.19
N ARG A 201 -16.76 9.95 -10.19
CA ARG A 201 -18.20 10.12 -10.32
C ARG A 201 -18.80 10.93 -9.16
N THR A 202 -18.40 10.68 -7.92
CA THR A 202 -18.83 11.48 -6.76
C THR A 202 -18.39 12.94 -6.90
N LYS A 203 -17.13 13.18 -7.31
CA LYS A 203 -16.62 14.54 -7.52
C LYS A 203 -17.35 15.29 -8.64
N GLN A 204 -17.76 14.60 -9.70
CA GLN A 204 -18.59 15.19 -10.76
C GLN A 204 -20.01 15.52 -10.27
N GLN A 205 -20.61 14.65 -9.44
CA GLN A 205 -21.92 14.93 -8.83
C GLN A 205 -21.89 16.14 -7.91
N GLU A 206 -20.82 16.32 -7.11
CA GLU A 206 -20.66 17.50 -6.25
C GLU A 206 -20.51 18.81 -7.05
N ARG A 207 -19.86 18.76 -8.22
CA ARG A 207 -19.66 19.94 -9.08
C ARG A 207 -20.87 20.24 -9.98
N GLY A 208 -21.64 19.22 -10.36
CA GLY A 208 -22.78 19.35 -11.29
C GLY A 208 -24.15 19.40 -10.62
N GLY A 209 -24.28 18.97 -9.36
CA GLY A 209 -25.56 18.82 -8.65
C GLY A 209 -26.14 20.10 -8.04
N GLY A 210 -25.43 21.23 -8.12
CA GLY A 210 -25.87 22.52 -7.55
C GLY A 210 -26.80 23.36 -8.43
N ARG A 211 -27.18 22.90 -9.63
CA ARG A 211 -28.05 23.65 -10.54
C ARG A 211 -29.33 22.88 -10.86
N GLY A 212 -30.40 23.23 -10.15
CA GLY A 212 -31.75 23.03 -10.66
C GLY A 212 -32.70 22.36 -9.68
N LYS A 213 -33.28 23.18 -8.80
CA LYS A 213 -34.74 23.24 -8.57
C LYS A 213 -35.02 24.42 -7.64
N GLY A 214 -35.18 25.59 -8.26
CA GLY A 214 -35.90 26.74 -7.73
C GLY A 214 -37.07 27.03 -8.67
#